data_AF-A0A2T4CAY8-F1
#
_entry.id   AF-A0A2T4CAY8-F1
#
_cell.length_a   1.000
_cell.length_b   1.000
_cell.length_c   1.000
_cell.angle_alpha   90.00
_cell.angle_beta   90.00
_cell.angle_gamma   90.00
#
_symmetry.space_group_name_H-M   'P 1'
#
loop_
_entity.id
_entity.type
_entity.pdbx_description
1 polymer ?
#
loop_
_entity_poly.entity_id
_entity_poly.type
_entity_poly.pdbx_seq_one_letter_code
_entity_poly.pdbx_strand_id
1 'polypeptide(L)'
;MSLQSVILRGCQLCHFDIAPGDEIQVGTTRVYRRLRWNPEDTHDQPFRRKRTRESADSETNLPTFGCECYHVGCLDVTGLTDRVSLMLLYAMRYGHRPSPLQKEFRRRHLLTRLSTRLLEHFALQGSHLPLELWHKVAEHLLPQYAAANAHSLLWKRHQTDAIRLTEDVWCKYIEFEGIRYVARLSNTPFDGWELAHRPSGETIQCVLTKEDHFGVLGVVFSAMPNPPPVEEAPGIWWRKARIKDAHARLSVGGIGLKFRFRNSDHATRDDIACNVPLPDGVRFEYLTKPLDVPCYMSSLVCNQPSITGYSILQTHSARRGHFLSTIYAHRGMQDWRCYQSAITTGSWLHMPVDPGEVITEIWERHRGLGTKSALGFKTNLGRVFVAGIHCARSYLNPTCWSLLARPGQSRVFFQDSAHGIGKLAFEDPPPMGPSLPFSPSSPSVKLPVCSLGDHFFSNHCLTGLVRVTPCKVGDRPGFTGMLLHYSNGHRESVGQVRLDCLCPPISLQDCPSWYLALKVVDGGGFYLAAVMTTAPNHDSGFDKVVQLFHEGSLEWFWSSMDCHVLYRYNRTE
;
A
#
# COMPACT_ATOMS: atom_id res chain seq x y z
N MET A 1 7.39 4.31 -25.25
CA MET A 1 6.12 4.93 -25.69
C MET A 1 5.06 4.79 -24.59
N SER A 2 4.08 5.70 -24.61
CA SER A 2 2.97 5.93 -23.64
C SER A 2 3.37 6.59 -22.31
N LEU A 3 3.30 7.93 -22.31
CA LEU A 3 3.16 8.75 -21.10
C LEU A 3 1.75 8.51 -20.54
N GLN A 4 1.60 7.58 -19.60
CA GLN A 4 0.31 7.36 -18.93
C GLN A 4 -0.08 8.60 -18.14
N SER A 5 -1.12 9.25 -18.67
CA SER A 5 -2.19 10.03 -18.05
C SER A 5 -2.12 10.21 -16.53
N VAL A 6 -2.40 11.43 -16.06
CA VAL A 6 -2.88 11.63 -14.69
C VAL A 6 -4.14 10.78 -14.55
N ILE A 7 -4.03 9.61 -13.94
CA ILE A 7 -5.19 8.76 -13.65
C ILE A 7 -6.12 9.58 -12.73
N LEU A 8 -7.20 10.12 -13.28
CA LEU A 8 -8.30 10.67 -12.48
C LEU A 8 -8.96 9.49 -11.78
N ARG A 9 -8.73 9.37 -10.46
CA ARG A 9 -9.01 8.17 -9.64
C ARG A 9 -10.51 8.02 -9.24
N GLY A 10 -11.44 8.52 -10.04
CA GLY A 10 -12.87 8.53 -9.75
C GLY A 10 -13.40 9.86 -9.21
N CYS A 11 -14.73 9.98 -9.17
CA CYS A 11 -15.41 11.19 -8.72
C CYS A 11 -15.29 11.38 -7.20
N GLN A 12 -14.96 12.60 -6.74
CA GLN A 12 -14.78 12.89 -5.31
C GLN A 12 -16.08 13.02 -4.50
N LEU A 13 -17.25 12.99 -5.15
CA LEU A 13 -18.56 13.02 -4.48
C LEU A 13 -19.17 11.63 -4.38
N CYS A 14 -19.22 10.87 -5.47
CA CYS A 14 -19.84 9.55 -5.46
C CYS A 14 -18.84 8.41 -5.22
N HIS A 15 -17.53 8.67 -5.35
CA HIS A 15 -16.42 7.70 -5.27
C HIS A 15 -16.46 6.54 -6.27
N PHE A 16 -17.29 6.62 -7.31
CA PHE A 16 -17.22 5.71 -8.45
C PHE A 16 -16.14 6.13 -9.44
N ASP A 17 -15.59 5.15 -10.13
CA ASP A 17 -14.61 5.36 -11.18
C ASP A 17 -15.26 6.11 -12.36
N ILE A 18 -14.46 6.89 -13.10
CA ILE A 18 -14.93 7.64 -14.26
C ILE A 18 -14.77 6.75 -15.49
N ALA A 19 -15.85 6.53 -16.20
CA ALA A 19 -15.89 5.71 -17.41
C ALA A 19 -15.67 6.56 -18.67
N PRO A 20 -15.15 5.98 -19.76
CA PRO A 20 -15.10 6.64 -21.07
C PRO A 20 -16.51 7.10 -21.49
N GLY A 21 -16.63 8.34 -21.93
CA GLY A 21 -17.89 8.97 -22.30
C GLY A 21 -18.59 9.73 -21.17
N ASP A 22 -18.15 9.60 -19.91
CA ASP A 22 -18.72 10.34 -18.79
C ASP A 22 -18.52 11.85 -18.97
N GLU A 23 -19.56 12.63 -18.66
CA GLU A 23 -19.41 14.09 -18.52
C GLU A 23 -18.86 14.42 -17.14
N ILE A 24 -17.67 15.02 -17.13
CA ILE A 24 -16.93 15.33 -15.91
C ILE A 24 -16.58 16.81 -15.83
N GLN A 25 -16.44 17.28 -14.60
CA GLN A 25 -15.86 18.57 -14.27
C GLN A 25 -14.52 18.34 -13.56
N VAL A 26 -13.44 18.84 -14.18
CA VAL A 26 -12.06 18.72 -13.67
C VAL A 26 -11.53 20.10 -13.36
N GLY A 27 -10.89 20.28 -12.21
CA GLY A 27 -10.38 21.59 -11.83
C GLY A 27 -9.55 21.64 -10.57
N THR A 28 -9.11 22.84 -10.24
CA THR A 28 -8.69 23.19 -8.87
C THR A 28 -9.82 23.98 -8.21
N THR A 29 -9.70 24.28 -6.92
CA THR A 29 -10.69 25.08 -6.15
C THR A 29 -11.06 26.43 -6.77
N ARG A 30 -10.30 26.91 -7.76
CA ARG A 30 -10.48 28.21 -8.43
C ARG A 30 -10.88 28.14 -9.90
N VAL A 31 -10.62 27.03 -10.60
CA VAL A 31 -10.87 26.91 -12.05
C VAL A 31 -11.35 25.51 -12.37
N TYR A 32 -12.56 25.41 -12.91
CA TYR A 32 -13.16 24.15 -13.35
C TYR A 32 -13.42 24.16 -14.85
N ARG A 33 -13.29 23.01 -15.49
CA ARG A 33 -13.66 22.79 -16.89
C ARG A 33 -14.53 21.55 -16.99
N ARG A 34 -15.66 21.68 -17.69
CA ARG A 34 -16.50 20.55 -18.10
C ARG A 34 -15.94 19.95 -19.38
N LEU A 35 -15.87 18.62 -19.44
CA LEU A 35 -15.44 17.87 -20.61
C LEU A 35 -16.06 16.48 -20.59
N ARG A 36 -16.14 15.86 -21.77
CA ARG A 36 -16.47 14.44 -21.89
C ARG A 36 -15.18 13.63 -21.78
N TRP A 37 -15.13 12.68 -20.86
CA TRP A 37 -13.92 11.92 -20.57
C TRP A 37 -13.61 10.93 -21.69
N ASN A 38 -12.40 10.98 -22.23
CA ASN A 38 -11.87 9.97 -23.13
C ASN A 38 -10.47 9.56 -22.66
N PRO A 39 -10.24 8.29 -22.28
CA PRO A 39 -8.92 7.82 -21.84
C PRO A 39 -7.84 7.89 -22.94
N GLU A 40 -8.23 7.95 -24.22
CA GLU A 40 -7.32 8.02 -25.36
C GLU A 40 -6.91 9.46 -25.74
N ASP A 41 -7.57 10.47 -25.18
CA ASP A 41 -7.24 11.87 -25.42
C ASP A 41 -5.91 12.23 -24.73
N THR A 42 -4.80 12.01 -25.45
CA THR A 42 -3.43 12.36 -25.03
C THR A 42 -3.16 13.88 -25.01
N HIS A 43 -4.16 14.72 -25.30
CA HIS A 43 -4.06 16.19 -25.27
C HIS A 43 -4.21 16.78 -23.87
N ASP A 44 -3.46 16.25 -22.91
CA ASP A 44 -3.38 16.75 -21.53
C ASP A 44 -2.35 17.90 -21.38
N GLN A 45 -2.20 18.73 -22.43
CA GLN A 45 -1.28 19.89 -22.41
C GLN A 45 -1.72 21.09 -21.55
N PRO A 46 -3.00 21.36 -21.20
CA PRO A 46 -3.32 22.60 -20.47
C PRO A 46 -3.02 22.54 -18.97
N PHE A 47 -2.99 21.36 -18.32
CA PHE A 47 -2.71 21.27 -16.88
C PHE A 47 -1.23 21.49 -16.50
N ARG A 48 -0.30 21.32 -17.45
CA ARG A 48 1.14 21.56 -17.22
C ARG A 48 1.52 23.04 -17.20
N ARG A 49 0.82 23.92 -17.94
CA ARG A 49 1.25 25.32 -18.17
C ARG A 49 0.91 26.33 -17.07
N LYS A 50 -0.05 26.06 -16.18
CA LYS A 50 -0.40 27.01 -15.09
C LYS A 50 0.29 26.76 -13.74
N ARG A 51 0.92 25.59 -13.53
CA ARG A 51 1.67 25.33 -12.28
C ARG A 51 2.91 26.21 -12.12
N THR A 52 3.44 26.78 -13.20
CA THR A 52 4.66 27.59 -13.18
C THR A 52 4.43 29.07 -12.87
N ARG A 53 3.19 29.55 -12.64
CA ARG A 53 2.94 30.99 -12.42
C ARG A 53 2.17 31.38 -11.16
N GLU A 54 1.49 30.45 -10.49
CA GLU A 54 0.63 30.78 -9.33
C GLU A 54 1.14 30.27 -7.97
N SER A 55 2.32 29.63 -7.90
CA SER A 55 2.89 29.14 -6.63
C SER A 55 3.83 30.12 -5.92
N ALA A 56 3.83 31.40 -6.30
CA ALA A 56 4.70 32.41 -5.67
C ALA A 56 3.98 33.26 -4.61
N ASP A 57 2.65 33.43 -4.69
CA ASP A 57 1.95 34.35 -3.78
C ASP A 57 0.68 33.72 -3.18
N SER A 58 0.78 33.19 -1.97
CA SER A 58 -0.20 33.42 -0.89
C SER A 58 0.17 32.65 0.38
N GLU A 59 0.44 33.39 1.44
CA GLU A 59 0.65 32.94 2.82
C GLU A 59 -0.63 32.42 3.48
N THR A 60 -1.29 31.41 2.90
CA THR A 60 -2.33 30.67 3.60
C THR A 60 -1.99 29.19 3.62
N ASN A 61 -1.71 28.68 4.82
CA ASN A 61 -1.44 27.27 5.12
C ASN A 61 -2.68 26.38 4.86
N LEU A 62 -3.09 26.22 3.61
CA LEU A 62 -4.06 25.24 3.18
C LEU A 62 -3.37 24.21 2.26
N PRO A 63 -3.57 22.90 2.47
CA PRO A 63 -2.93 21.88 1.65
C PRO A 63 -3.35 22.05 0.19
N THR A 64 -2.37 22.10 -0.70
CA THR A 64 -2.57 22.21 -2.15
C THR A 64 -3.30 20.97 -2.66
N PHE A 65 -4.62 21.10 -2.88
CA PHE A 65 -5.45 20.05 -3.46
C PHE A 65 -4.96 19.71 -4.89
N GLY A 66 -4.73 18.41 -5.16
CA GLY A 66 -4.52 17.93 -6.53
C GLY A 66 -5.76 18.18 -7.40
N CYS A 67 -5.66 18.08 -8.72
CA CYS A 67 -6.81 18.24 -9.61
C CYS A 67 -7.98 17.35 -9.14
N GLU A 68 -9.09 17.99 -8.80
CA GLU A 68 -10.31 17.36 -8.34
C GLU A 68 -11.18 17.01 -9.54
N CYS A 69 -11.90 15.89 -9.44
CA CYS A 69 -12.74 15.40 -10.53
C CYS A 69 -14.12 15.00 -10.03
N TYR A 70 -15.14 15.37 -10.79
CA TYR A 70 -16.54 15.20 -10.45
C TYR A 70 -17.34 14.75 -11.66
N HIS A 71 -18.27 13.80 -11.49
CA HIS A 71 -19.33 13.60 -12.48
C HIS A 71 -20.24 14.82 -12.48
N VAL A 72 -20.61 15.33 -13.66
CA VAL A 72 -21.48 16.51 -13.78
C VAL A 72 -22.84 16.25 -13.11
N GLY A 73 -23.45 15.09 -13.36
CA GLY A 73 -24.71 14.73 -12.70
C GLY A 73 -24.63 14.64 -11.16
N CYS A 74 -23.45 14.37 -10.59
CA CYS A 74 -23.26 14.41 -9.14
C CYS A 74 -23.23 15.85 -8.60
N LEU A 75 -22.67 16.79 -9.37
CA LEU A 75 -22.69 18.22 -9.00
C LEU A 75 -24.12 18.77 -9.10
N ASP A 76 -24.85 18.39 -10.14
CA ASP A 76 -26.21 18.87 -10.38
C ASP A 76 -27.16 18.40 -9.27
N VAL A 77 -27.14 17.11 -8.90
CA VAL A 77 -28.01 16.57 -7.85
C VAL A 77 -27.68 17.11 -6.45
N THR A 78 -26.44 17.54 -6.22
CA THR A 78 -26.02 18.14 -4.94
C THR A 78 -26.18 19.65 -4.93
N GLY A 79 -26.49 20.28 -6.06
CA GLY A 79 -26.58 21.74 -6.19
C GLY A 79 -25.24 22.46 -6.04
N LEU A 80 -24.13 21.79 -6.34
CA LEU A 80 -22.75 22.28 -6.09
C LEU A 80 -22.04 22.78 -7.37
N THR A 81 -22.81 23.18 -8.38
CA THR A 81 -22.31 23.54 -9.72
C THR A 81 -21.31 24.71 -9.70
N ASP A 82 -21.47 25.66 -8.77
CA ASP A 82 -20.70 26.91 -8.76
C ASP A 82 -19.61 26.94 -7.68
N ARG A 83 -19.82 26.28 -6.53
CA ARG A 83 -18.82 26.07 -5.47
C ARG A 83 -19.12 24.82 -4.67
N VAL A 84 -18.23 23.83 -4.76
CA VAL A 84 -18.25 22.69 -3.83
C VAL A 84 -17.75 23.18 -2.47
N SER A 85 -18.57 23.06 -1.43
CA SER A 85 -18.12 23.40 -0.08
C SER A 85 -16.96 22.49 0.34
N LEU A 86 -15.85 23.11 0.73
CA LEU A 86 -14.68 22.40 1.24
C LEU A 86 -15.04 21.44 2.39
N MET A 87 -16.03 21.80 3.22
CA MET A 87 -16.47 20.93 4.32
C MET A 87 -17.09 19.62 3.84
N LEU A 88 -17.90 19.66 2.78
CA LEU A 88 -18.43 18.43 2.20
C LEU A 88 -17.30 17.58 1.62
N LEU A 89 -16.36 18.21 0.88
CA LEU A 89 -15.21 17.50 0.33
C LEU A 89 -14.37 16.81 1.41
N TYR A 90 -14.13 17.50 2.53
CA TYR A 90 -13.46 16.90 3.68
C TYR A 90 -14.25 15.75 4.30
N ALA A 91 -15.59 15.88 4.39
CA ALA A 91 -16.45 14.81 4.91
C ALA A 91 -16.44 13.57 4.00
N MET A 92 -16.47 13.77 2.69
CA MET A 92 -16.49 12.70 1.68
C MET A 92 -15.14 12.03 1.49
N ARG A 93 -14.04 12.78 1.61
CA ARG A 93 -12.70 12.28 1.30
C ARG A 93 -12.31 11.04 2.10
N TYR A 94 -12.02 9.94 1.46
CA TYR A 94 -11.51 8.77 2.18
C TYR A 94 -10.30 9.09 3.07
N GLY A 95 -10.36 8.62 4.32
CA GLY A 95 -9.24 8.67 5.25
C GLY A 95 -8.08 7.81 4.72
N HIS A 96 -8.39 6.59 4.30
CA HIS A 96 -7.50 5.65 3.64
C HIS A 96 -8.20 5.03 2.42
N ARG A 97 -7.45 4.54 1.43
CA ARG A 97 -8.04 3.99 0.20
C ARG A 97 -8.84 2.70 0.49
N PRO A 98 -10.11 2.57 0.07
CA PRO A 98 -10.84 1.31 0.21
C PRO A 98 -10.24 0.19 -0.64
N SER A 99 -10.32 -1.03 -0.12
CA SER A 99 -10.04 -2.24 -0.88
C SER A 99 -11.06 -2.45 -2.02
N PRO A 100 -10.71 -3.22 -3.07
CA PRO A 100 -11.66 -3.58 -4.12
C PRO A 100 -12.92 -4.27 -3.58
N LEU A 101 -12.76 -5.12 -2.56
CA LEU A 101 -13.89 -5.80 -1.91
C LEU A 101 -14.84 -4.80 -1.21
N GLN A 102 -14.30 -3.80 -0.51
CA GLN A 102 -15.11 -2.74 0.11
C GLN A 102 -15.85 -1.90 -0.93
N LYS A 103 -15.20 -1.56 -2.05
CA LYS A 103 -15.85 -0.86 -3.17
C LYS A 103 -17.00 -1.68 -3.74
N GLU A 104 -16.82 -2.97 -3.93
CA GLU A 104 -17.83 -3.87 -4.48
C GLU A 104 -19.00 -4.09 -3.51
N PHE A 105 -18.71 -4.27 -2.22
CA PHE A 105 -19.75 -4.33 -1.18
C PHE A 105 -20.59 -3.06 -1.16
N ARG A 106 -19.95 -1.89 -1.18
CA ARG A 106 -20.62 -0.59 -1.25
C ARG A 106 -21.50 -0.48 -2.50
N ARG A 107 -20.98 -0.84 -3.68
CA ARG A 107 -21.73 -0.82 -4.95
C ARG A 107 -22.99 -1.67 -4.83
N ARG A 108 -22.88 -2.92 -4.39
CA ARG A 108 -24.02 -3.84 -4.22
C ARG A 108 -25.05 -3.35 -3.21
N HIS A 109 -24.59 -2.80 -2.09
CA HIS A 109 -25.48 -2.23 -1.08
C HIS A 109 -26.29 -1.05 -1.64
N LEU A 110 -25.62 -0.09 -2.27
CA LEU A 110 -26.26 1.09 -2.84
C LEU A 110 -27.23 0.73 -3.96
N LEU A 111 -26.85 -0.21 -4.84
CA LEU A 111 -27.74 -0.72 -5.89
C LEU A 111 -29.00 -1.36 -5.33
N THR A 112 -28.86 -2.26 -4.35
CA THR A 112 -29.99 -2.94 -3.73
C THR A 112 -30.94 -1.93 -3.07
N ARG A 113 -30.38 -0.97 -2.33
CA ARG A 113 -31.14 0.07 -1.64
C ARG A 113 -31.86 0.99 -2.61
N LEU A 114 -31.21 1.42 -3.69
CA LEU A 114 -31.82 2.28 -4.71
C LEU A 114 -32.92 1.54 -5.47
N SER A 115 -32.67 0.30 -5.90
CA SER A 115 -33.65 -0.52 -6.62
C SER A 115 -34.92 -0.72 -5.80
N THR A 116 -34.77 -1.02 -4.50
CA THR A 116 -35.88 -1.20 -3.58
C THR A 116 -36.67 0.09 -3.37
N ARG A 117 -35.98 1.22 -3.18
CA ARG A 117 -36.63 2.54 -3.03
C ARG A 117 -37.38 2.97 -4.29
N LEU A 118 -36.83 2.70 -5.47
CA LEU A 118 -37.51 2.98 -6.74
C LEU A 118 -38.77 2.14 -6.87
N LEU A 119 -38.67 0.83 -6.59
CA LEU A 119 -39.81 -0.07 -6.59
C LEU A 119 -40.90 0.41 -5.63
N GLU A 120 -40.57 0.72 -4.38
CA GLU A 120 -41.52 1.21 -3.37
C GLU A 120 -42.17 2.53 -3.80
N HIS A 121 -41.38 3.49 -4.26
CA HIS A 121 -41.87 4.81 -4.66
C HIS A 121 -42.85 4.74 -5.85
N PHE A 122 -42.49 3.97 -6.89
CA PHE A 122 -43.30 3.86 -8.10
C PHE A 122 -44.45 2.87 -7.98
N ALA A 123 -44.35 1.87 -7.10
CA ALA A 123 -45.49 1.02 -6.74
C ALA A 123 -46.62 1.84 -6.13
N LEU A 124 -46.31 2.84 -5.29
CA LEU A 124 -47.30 3.78 -4.74
C LEU A 124 -47.95 4.67 -5.82
N GLN A 125 -47.28 4.84 -6.97
CA GLN A 125 -47.77 5.63 -8.11
C GLN A 125 -48.44 4.77 -9.19
N GLY A 126 -48.68 3.47 -8.92
CA GLY A 126 -49.34 2.56 -9.85
C GLY A 126 -48.45 1.99 -10.97
N SER A 127 -47.13 2.20 -10.90
CA SER A 127 -46.17 1.63 -11.84
C SER A 127 -45.56 0.34 -11.27
N HIS A 128 -45.81 -0.78 -11.94
CA HIS A 128 -45.38 -2.11 -11.49
C HIS A 128 -44.32 -2.71 -12.43
N LEU A 129 -43.13 -2.13 -12.47
CA LEU A 129 -41.98 -2.77 -13.10
C LEU A 129 -41.38 -3.81 -12.14
N PRO A 130 -40.92 -4.98 -12.63
CA PRO A 130 -40.15 -5.94 -11.85
C PRO A 130 -38.87 -5.34 -11.26
N LEU A 131 -38.40 -5.92 -10.14
CA LEU A 131 -37.20 -5.45 -9.43
C LEU A 131 -35.96 -5.46 -10.34
N GLU A 132 -35.88 -6.40 -11.29
CA GLU A 132 -34.78 -6.53 -12.25
C GLU A 132 -34.68 -5.31 -13.19
N LEU A 133 -35.82 -4.72 -13.57
CA LEU A 133 -35.83 -3.50 -14.38
C LEU A 133 -35.45 -2.28 -13.54
N TRP A 134 -35.95 -2.21 -12.30
CA TRP A 134 -35.51 -1.16 -11.37
C TRP A 134 -34.02 -1.28 -11.03
N HIS A 135 -33.48 -2.49 -11.02
CA HIS A 135 -32.04 -2.72 -10.84
C HIS A 135 -31.23 -2.11 -11.98
N LYS A 136 -31.63 -2.33 -13.23
CA LYS A 136 -30.98 -1.69 -14.40
C LYS A 136 -31.07 -0.16 -14.34
N VAL A 137 -32.23 0.39 -13.97
CA VAL A 137 -32.38 1.84 -13.76
C VAL A 137 -31.46 2.33 -12.64
N ALA A 138 -31.38 1.60 -11.53
CA ALA A 138 -30.52 1.93 -10.40
C ALA A 138 -29.03 1.93 -10.79
N GLU A 139 -28.57 1.03 -11.67
CA GLU A 139 -27.20 1.04 -12.18
C GLU A 139 -26.83 2.35 -12.87
N HIS A 140 -27.75 2.93 -13.64
CA HIS A 140 -27.53 4.21 -14.33
C HIS A 140 -27.55 5.42 -13.40
N LEU A 141 -28.31 5.36 -12.30
CA LEU A 141 -28.49 6.46 -11.34
C LEU A 141 -27.56 6.35 -10.12
N LEU A 142 -26.76 5.29 -10.04
CA LEU A 142 -25.97 4.95 -8.86
C LEU A 142 -25.00 6.08 -8.44
N PRO A 143 -24.24 6.73 -9.35
CA PRO A 143 -23.34 7.82 -8.97
C PRO A 143 -24.08 9.00 -8.34
N GLN A 144 -25.18 9.44 -8.96
CA GLN A 144 -25.99 10.57 -8.51
C GLN A 144 -26.65 10.26 -7.17
N TYR A 145 -27.21 9.05 -7.02
CA TYR A 145 -27.79 8.59 -5.77
C TYR A 145 -26.76 8.58 -4.64
N ALA A 146 -25.55 8.07 -4.88
CA ALA A 146 -24.49 8.05 -3.88
C ALA A 146 -24.08 9.48 -3.46
N ALA A 147 -23.91 10.39 -4.41
CA ALA A 147 -23.60 11.79 -4.12
C ALA A 147 -24.70 12.48 -3.32
N ALA A 148 -25.96 12.30 -3.70
CA ALA A 148 -27.12 12.87 -3.00
C ALA A 148 -27.27 12.31 -1.58
N ASN A 149 -27.13 10.98 -1.42
CA ASN A 149 -27.19 10.30 -0.12
C ASN A 149 -26.12 10.86 0.82
N ALA A 150 -24.89 10.98 0.34
CA ALA A 150 -23.79 11.46 1.15
C ALA A 150 -23.91 12.96 1.48
N HIS A 151 -24.36 13.79 0.53
CA HIS A 151 -24.67 15.20 0.78
C HIS A 151 -25.73 15.36 1.89
N SER A 152 -26.82 14.59 1.82
CA SER A 152 -27.93 14.72 2.78
C SER A 152 -27.54 14.39 4.23
N LEU A 153 -26.58 13.46 4.42
CA LEU A 153 -26.17 12.96 5.72
C LEU A 153 -24.94 13.68 6.28
N LEU A 154 -23.97 14.03 5.43
CA LEU A 154 -22.66 14.52 5.86
C LEU A 154 -22.51 16.04 5.84
N TRP A 155 -23.48 16.76 5.27
CA TRP A 155 -23.48 18.22 5.24
C TRP A 155 -23.72 18.86 6.61
N LYS A 156 -24.39 18.15 7.53
CA LYS A 156 -24.73 18.71 8.84
C LYS A 156 -23.47 18.82 9.70
N ARG A 157 -23.01 20.05 9.94
CA ARG A 157 -21.95 20.33 10.91
C ARG A 157 -22.43 19.93 12.29
N HIS A 158 -21.82 18.90 12.87
CA HIS A 158 -22.05 18.57 14.26
C HIS A 158 -21.22 19.48 15.15
N GLN A 159 -21.86 20.04 16.17
CA GLN A 159 -21.21 20.87 17.18
C GLN A 159 -20.21 20.00 17.95
N THR A 160 -19.01 20.54 18.17
CA THR A 160 -17.94 19.88 18.89
C THR A 160 -18.25 19.94 20.39
N ASP A 161 -18.60 18.81 20.97
CA ASP A 161 -18.80 18.69 22.41
C ASP A 161 -17.49 18.21 23.04
N ALA A 162 -17.09 18.87 24.13
CA ALA A 162 -15.97 18.40 24.93
C ALA A 162 -16.51 17.40 25.96
N ILE A 163 -15.98 16.17 25.95
CA ILE A 163 -16.42 15.12 26.88
C ILE A 163 -15.50 15.05 28.10
N ARG A 164 -16.07 14.68 29.24
CA ARG A 164 -15.37 14.35 30.49
C ARG A 164 -15.38 12.85 30.68
N LEU A 165 -14.22 12.28 31.01
CA LEU A 165 -14.07 10.84 31.23
C LEU A 165 -14.49 10.39 32.64
N THR A 166 -14.71 11.34 33.55
CA THR A 166 -15.19 11.13 34.91
C THR A 166 -16.71 10.97 35.00
N GLU A 167 -17.43 11.13 33.88
CA GLU A 167 -18.88 11.03 33.78
C GLU A 167 -19.23 9.96 32.74
N ASP A 168 -20.47 9.47 32.73
CA ASP A 168 -20.97 8.59 31.69
C ASP A 168 -20.80 9.27 30.31
N VAL A 169 -20.29 8.53 29.33
CA VAL A 169 -20.16 9.02 27.94
C VAL A 169 -21.11 8.24 27.06
N TRP A 170 -22.00 8.96 26.40
CA TRP A 170 -23.00 8.46 25.48
C TRP A 170 -22.57 8.68 24.04
N CYS A 171 -22.94 7.75 23.17
CA CYS A 171 -22.58 7.73 21.77
C CYS A 171 -23.80 7.66 20.88
N LYS A 172 -23.89 8.60 19.94
CA LYS A 172 -24.86 8.58 18.84
C LYS A 172 -24.26 7.88 17.65
N TYR A 173 -25.00 6.93 17.09
CA TYR A 173 -24.64 6.30 15.83
C TYR A 173 -25.52 6.79 14.68
N ILE A 174 -24.97 6.71 13.47
CA ILE A 174 -25.68 6.93 12.22
C ILE A 174 -25.35 5.80 11.26
N GLU A 175 -26.35 5.36 10.51
CA GLU A 175 -26.14 4.41 9.42
C GLU A 175 -25.83 5.17 8.13
N PHE A 176 -24.72 4.84 7.49
CA PHE A 176 -24.33 5.38 6.19
C PHE A 176 -23.88 4.23 5.29
N GLU A 177 -24.57 4.06 4.16
CA GLU A 177 -24.28 3.03 3.16
C GLU A 177 -24.18 1.60 3.75
N GLY A 178 -25.06 1.29 4.73
CA GLY A 178 -25.14 -0.01 5.37
C GLY A 178 -24.11 -0.25 6.47
N ILE A 179 -23.34 0.77 6.82
CA ILE A 179 -22.33 0.72 7.88
C ILE A 179 -22.73 1.68 9.00
N ARG A 180 -22.56 1.25 10.25
CA ARG A 180 -22.87 2.02 11.44
C ARG A 180 -21.63 2.80 11.89
N TYR A 181 -21.73 4.12 11.94
CA TYR A 181 -20.64 5.03 12.32
C TYR A 181 -20.99 5.80 13.58
N VAL A 182 -19.97 6.17 14.35
CA VAL A 182 -20.09 7.11 15.46
C VAL A 182 -20.29 8.51 14.88
N ALA A 183 -21.42 9.12 15.20
CA ALA A 183 -21.76 10.47 14.78
C ALA A 183 -21.39 11.52 15.83
N ARG A 184 -21.65 11.24 17.12
CA ARG A 184 -21.40 12.17 18.23
C ARG A 184 -21.12 11.44 19.54
N LEU A 185 -20.39 12.12 20.43
CA LEU A 185 -20.19 11.73 21.82
C LEU A 185 -20.65 12.88 22.73
N SER A 186 -21.25 12.57 23.87
CA SER A 186 -21.71 13.55 24.86
C SER A 186 -21.73 12.93 26.26
N ASN A 187 -21.58 13.75 27.31
CA ASN A 187 -21.87 13.30 28.67
C ASN A 187 -23.37 13.31 29.00
N THR A 188 -24.20 13.96 28.18
CA THR A 188 -25.65 13.97 28.37
C THR A 188 -26.31 12.86 27.54
N PRO A 189 -27.15 11.99 28.16
CA PRO A 189 -27.93 11.02 27.42
C PRO A 189 -28.98 11.72 26.56
N PHE A 190 -29.26 11.14 25.41
CA PHE A 190 -30.37 11.50 24.54
C PHE A 190 -31.05 10.23 24.04
N ASP A 191 -32.29 10.34 23.60
CA ASP A 191 -33.04 9.19 23.13
C ASP A 191 -32.37 8.51 21.92
N GLY A 192 -32.27 7.18 21.96
CA GLY A 192 -31.56 6.36 20.98
C GLY A 192 -30.03 6.40 21.04
N TRP A 193 -29.41 7.02 22.06
CA TRP A 193 -27.96 6.97 22.25
C TRP A 193 -27.56 5.77 23.10
N GLU A 194 -26.38 5.21 22.82
CA GLU A 194 -25.85 4.06 23.54
C GLU A 194 -24.74 4.50 24.50
N LEU A 195 -24.68 3.89 25.68
CA LEU A 195 -23.61 4.16 26.64
C LEU A 195 -22.28 3.58 26.12
N ALA A 196 -21.29 4.45 25.90
CA ALA A 196 -19.97 4.08 25.40
C ALA A 196 -18.93 3.91 26.51
N HIS A 197 -19.08 4.65 27.63
CA HIS A 197 -18.21 4.55 28.79
C HIS A 197 -18.99 4.84 30.06
N ARG A 198 -18.70 4.05 31.10
CA ARG A 198 -19.13 4.30 32.48
C ARG A 198 -17.89 4.38 33.36
N PRO A 199 -17.70 5.44 34.14
CA PRO A 199 -16.59 5.54 35.08
C PRO A 199 -16.62 4.37 36.08
N SER A 200 -15.52 3.61 36.15
CA SER A 200 -15.33 2.49 37.09
C SER A 200 -14.55 2.88 38.36
N GLY A 201 -14.13 4.14 38.48
CA GLY A 201 -13.18 4.61 39.50
C GLY A 201 -11.71 4.48 39.07
N GLU A 202 -11.42 3.74 38.01
CA GLU A 202 -10.09 3.69 37.40
C GLU A 202 -9.86 4.88 36.46
N THR A 203 -8.65 5.44 36.48
CA THR A 203 -8.25 6.51 35.58
C THR A 203 -8.02 5.97 34.17
N ILE A 204 -8.80 6.47 33.21
CA ILE A 204 -8.60 6.19 31.78
C ILE A 204 -7.26 6.75 31.32
N GLN A 205 -6.41 5.89 30.75
CA GLN A 205 -5.07 6.25 30.26
C GLN A 205 -5.03 6.43 28.74
N CYS A 206 -5.94 5.78 28.00
CA CYS A 206 -6.04 5.97 26.56
C CYS A 206 -7.45 5.77 26.02
N VAL A 207 -7.70 6.39 24.87
CA VAL A 207 -8.91 6.22 24.05
C VAL A 207 -8.50 5.71 22.68
N LEU A 208 -9.12 4.60 22.26
CA LEU A 208 -8.92 4.03 20.93
C LEU A 208 -10.12 4.32 20.04
N THR A 209 -9.86 4.77 18.81
CA THR A 209 -10.89 4.82 17.77
C THR A 209 -10.68 3.70 16.78
N LYS A 210 -11.73 2.90 16.57
CA LYS A 210 -11.83 1.95 15.47
C LYS A 210 -12.42 2.68 14.28
N GLU A 211 -11.70 2.76 13.18
CA GLU A 211 -12.10 3.50 11.97
C GLU A 211 -11.91 2.67 10.71
N ASP A 212 -12.61 3.05 9.64
CA ASP A 212 -12.40 2.52 8.30
C ASP A 212 -12.03 3.63 7.31
N HIS A 213 -12.14 3.34 6.01
CA HIS A 213 -11.89 4.32 4.95
C HIS A 213 -12.76 5.58 5.00
N PHE A 214 -13.95 5.55 5.61
CA PHE A 214 -14.89 6.67 5.68
C PHE A 214 -14.90 7.36 7.04
N GLY A 215 -14.84 6.63 8.15
CA GLY A 215 -15.02 7.26 9.46
C GLY A 215 -14.86 6.33 10.66
N VAL A 216 -15.24 6.84 11.82
CA VAL A 216 -15.12 6.11 13.09
C VAL A 216 -16.31 5.16 13.24
N LEU A 217 -16.02 3.87 13.41
CA LEU A 217 -16.99 2.80 13.63
C LEU A 217 -17.28 2.61 15.12
N GLY A 218 -16.32 2.90 15.99
CA GLY A 218 -16.47 2.73 17.43
C GLY A 218 -15.33 3.35 18.23
N VAL A 219 -15.56 3.50 19.53
CA VAL A 219 -14.60 4.08 20.48
C VAL A 219 -14.47 3.15 21.68
N VAL A 220 -13.23 2.94 22.15
CA VAL A 220 -12.92 2.13 23.33
C VAL A 220 -12.14 2.98 24.32
N PHE A 221 -12.61 3.04 25.55
CA PHE A 221 -11.96 3.73 26.67
C PHE A 221 -11.22 2.70 27.51
N SER A 222 -9.94 2.93 27.80
CA SER A 222 -9.09 1.96 28.49
C SER A 222 -8.30 2.60 29.61
N ALA A 223 -8.40 2.02 30.81
CA ALA A 223 -7.51 2.30 31.94
C ALA A 223 -6.09 1.73 31.73
N MET A 224 -5.96 0.74 30.85
CA MET A 224 -4.66 0.18 30.48
C MET A 224 -4.03 1.01 29.35
N PRO A 225 -2.72 1.33 29.43
CA PRO A 225 -2.04 2.06 28.37
C PRO A 225 -1.92 1.19 27.13
N ASN A 226 -1.69 -0.12 27.29
CA ASN A 226 -1.64 -1.10 26.22
C ASN A 226 -2.82 -2.06 26.37
N PRO A 227 -3.94 -1.81 25.69
CA PRO A 227 -5.07 -2.74 25.69
C PRO A 227 -4.65 -4.08 25.05
N PRO A 228 -5.38 -5.17 25.33
CA PRO A 228 -5.04 -6.50 24.85
C PRO A 228 -4.89 -6.53 23.32
N PRO A 229 -4.02 -7.42 22.80
CA PRO A 229 -3.76 -7.50 21.38
C PRO A 229 -5.06 -7.80 20.63
N VAL A 230 -5.42 -6.89 19.72
CA VAL A 230 -6.55 -7.06 18.80
C VAL A 230 -6.00 -7.63 17.51
N GLU A 231 -6.64 -8.68 16.99
CA GLU A 231 -6.29 -9.21 15.68
C GLU A 231 -6.54 -8.18 14.58
N GLU A 232 -5.67 -8.20 13.57
CA GLU A 232 -5.83 -7.36 12.39
C GLU A 232 -7.13 -7.73 11.67
N ALA A 233 -7.96 -6.72 11.39
CA ALA A 233 -9.17 -6.87 10.59
C ALA A 233 -9.03 -6.09 9.27
N PRO A 234 -9.26 -6.73 8.10
CA PRO A 234 -9.13 -6.06 6.82
C PRO A 234 -9.96 -4.78 6.72
N GLY A 235 -9.30 -3.67 6.35
CA GLY A 235 -9.95 -2.37 6.17
C GLY A 235 -10.31 -1.64 7.48
N ILE A 236 -9.89 -2.17 8.64
CA ILE A 236 -10.05 -1.55 9.95
C ILE A 236 -8.70 -0.97 10.38
N TRP A 237 -8.77 0.23 10.95
CA TRP A 237 -7.63 0.94 11.48
C TRP A 237 -7.93 1.43 12.90
N TRP A 238 -6.88 1.50 13.71
CA TRP A 238 -6.93 1.90 15.11
C TRP A 238 -6.07 3.13 15.31
N ARG A 239 -6.65 4.20 15.87
CA ARG A 239 -5.88 5.32 16.42
C ARG A 239 -5.94 5.27 17.93
N LYS A 240 -4.87 5.71 18.56
CA LYS A 240 -4.74 5.79 20.01
C LYS A 240 -4.47 7.23 20.40
N ALA A 241 -5.35 7.79 21.23
CA ALA A 241 -5.15 9.07 21.89
C ALA A 241 -4.77 8.79 23.35
N ARG A 242 -3.60 9.23 23.77
CA ARG A 242 -3.16 9.09 25.18
C ARG A 242 -3.79 10.17 26.03
N ILE A 243 -4.26 9.81 27.22
CA ILE A 243 -4.84 10.71 28.21
C ILE A 243 -3.81 10.96 29.31
N LYS A 244 -3.39 12.22 29.45
CA LYS A 244 -2.40 12.62 30.46
C LYS A 244 -3.03 13.02 31.79
N ASP A 245 -4.27 13.47 31.77
CA ASP A 245 -5.02 13.92 32.94
C ASP A 245 -6.44 13.34 32.87
N ALA A 246 -6.85 12.66 33.95
CA ALA A 246 -8.17 12.05 34.09
C ALA A 246 -9.31 13.08 34.00
N HIS A 247 -9.02 14.32 34.37
CA HIS A 247 -9.95 15.45 34.34
C HIS A 247 -9.88 16.24 33.04
N ALA A 248 -9.01 15.84 32.10
CA ALA A 248 -8.90 16.50 30.80
C ALA A 248 -10.24 16.43 30.06
N ARG A 249 -10.66 17.59 29.56
CA ARG A 249 -11.77 17.69 28.61
C ARG A 249 -11.26 17.25 27.24
N LEU A 250 -11.76 16.14 26.75
CA LEU A 250 -11.45 15.67 25.41
C LEU A 250 -12.29 16.43 24.40
N SER A 251 -11.64 17.29 23.62
CA SER A 251 -12.30 17.93 22.49
C SER A 251 -12.44 16.93 21.35
N VAL A 252 -13.69 16.68 20.94
CA VAL A 252 -14.03 15.85 19.78
C VAL A 252 -14.19 16.78 18.58
N GLY A 253 -13.15 16.88 17.75
CA GLY A 253 -13.14 17.74 16.56
C GLY A 253 -13.29 16.94 15.28
N GLY A 254 -14.26 17.26 14.42
CA GLY A 254 -14.54 16.45 13.23
C GLY A 254 -15.47 17.09 12.20
N ILE A 255 -15.49 16.52 11.00
CA ILE A 255 -16.42 16.86 9.92
C ILE A 255 -17.02 15.54 9.39
N GLY A 256 -18.35 15.45 9.41
CA GLY A 256 -19.06 14.22 9.04
C GLY A 256 -18.79 13.07 10.01
N LEU A 257 -18.42 11.90 9.47
CA LEU A 257 -18.16 10.66 10.23
C LEU A 257 -16.74 10.57 10.80
N LYS A 258 -15.94 11.62 10.62
CA LYS A 258 -14.54 11.67 11.03
C LYS A 258 -14.41 12.65 12.16
N PHE A 259 -13.98 12.17 13.32
CA PHE A 259 -13.56 13.04 14.41
C PHE A 259 -12.27 12.53 15.01
N ARG A 260 -11.55 13.44 15.67
CA ARG A 260 -10.33 13.15 16.40
C ARG A 260 -10.46 13.67 17.82
N PHE A 261 -9.92 12.87 18.74
CA PHE A 261 -9.67 13.32 20.09
C PHE A 261 -8.42 14.20 20.08
N ARG A 262 -8.55 15.44 20.59
CA ARG A 262 -7.40 16.30 20.82
C ARG A 262 -7.25 16.53 22.32
N ASN A 263 -6.06 16.19 22.82
CA ASN A 263 -5.58 16.72 24.08
C ASN A 263 -5.00 18.11 23.86
N SER A 264 -5.18 19.00 24.83
CA SER A 264 -4.79 20.41 24.76
C SER A 264 -3.30 20.65 24.55
N ASP A 265 -2.43 19.64 24.73
CA ASP A 265 -0.98 19.76 24.58
C ASP A 265 -0.34 18.70 23.67
N HIS A 266 0.13 19.19 22.50
CA HIS A 266 1.04 18.59 21.52
C HIS A 266 0.53 17.43 20.64
N ALA A 267 0.19 17.80 19.39
CA ALA A 267 -0.41 16.97 18.35
C ALA A 267 0.57 16.12 17.48
N THR A 268 1.56 15.44 18.05
CA THR A 268 2.60 14.78 17.20
C THR A 268 2.54 13.25 17.10
N ARG A 269 1.90 12.53 18.04
CA ARG A 269 1.76 11.06 18.00
C ARG A 269 0.33 10.54 17.75
N ASP A 270 -0.69 11.34 18.02
CA ASP A 270 -2.11 10.92 18.00
C ASP A 270 -2.72 10.83 16.58
N ASP A 271 -1.96 11.19 15.54
CA ASP A 271 -2.42 11.22 14.14
C ASP A 271 -2.05 9.97 13.32
N ILE A 272 -1.53 8.93 13.98
CA ILE A 272 -1.16 7.65 13.35
C ILE A 272 -2.29 6.64 13.56
N ALA A 273 -2.78 6.07 12.47
CA ALA A 273 -3.67 4.92 12.50
C ALA A 273 -2.91 3.66 12.10
N CYS A 274 -3.08 2.57 12.84
CA CYS A 274 -2.42 1.30 12.58
C CYS A 274 -3.45 0.19 12.36
N ASN A 275 -3.11 -0.85 11.61
CA ASN A 275 -3.99 -2.01 11.39
C ASN A 275 -4.26 -2.82 12.69
N VAL A 276 -3.49 -2.55 13.75
CA VAL A 276 -3.70 -2.99 15.13
C VAL A 276 -3.45 -1.82 16.09
N PRO A 277 -4.00 -1.82 17.32
CA PRO A 277 -3.71 -0.78 18.30
C PRO A 277 -2.20 -0.63 18.55
N LEU A 278 -1.67 0.59 18.40
CA LEU A 278 -0.25 0.85 18.55
C LEU A 278 0.17 0.72 20.04
N PRO A 279 1.13 -0.17 20.36
CA PRO A 279 1.68 -0.26 21.71
C PRO A 279 2.46 0.99 22.11
N ASP A 280 2.57 1.21 23.41
CA ASP A 280 3.48 2.21 23.95
C ASP A 280 4.93 1.78 23.81
N GLY A 281 5.83 2.75 23.66
CA GLY A 281 7.27 2.51 23.50
C GLY A 281 7.72 2.26 22.06
N VAL A 282 6.80 2.17 21.09
CA VAL A 282 7.17 2.00 19.67
C VAL A 282 8.06 3.16 19.19
N ARG A 283 9.20 2.79 18.61
CA ARG A 283 10.18 3.71 18.01
C ARG A 283 9.85 3.92 16.55
N PHE A 284 9.93 5.17 16.08
CA PHE A 284 9.68 5.53 14.70
C PHE A 284 10.97 5.88 13.97
N GLU A 285 11.11 5.37 12.75
CA GLU A 285 12.19 5.69 11.82
C GLU A 285 11.61 6.31 10.56
N TYR A 286 12.23 7.40 10.09
CA TYR A 286 11.72 8.19 8.97
C TYR A 286 12.66 8.06 7.77
N LEU A 287 12.24 7.26 6.78
CA LEU A 287 12.99 7.02 5.54
C LEU A 287 12.90 8.20 4.57
N THR A 288 11.84 9.00 4.68
CA THR A 288 11.63 10.21 3.89
C THR A 288 11.01 11.32 4.72
N LYS A 289 11.16 12.58 4.28
CA LYS A 289 10.43 13.70 4.87
C LYS A 289 8.92 13.38 4.85
N PRO A 290 8.21 13.52 5.98
CA PRO A 290 6.80 13.19 6.07
C PRO A 290 5.99 14.09 5.12
N LEU A 291 5.34 13.48 4.12
CA LEU A 291 4.46 14.18 3.18
C LEU A 291 2.98 13.98 3.55
N ASP A 292 2.64 12.93 4.29
CA ASP A 292 1.26 12.49 4.52
C ASP A 292 0.87 12.63 6.00
N VAL A 293 -0.18 13.42 6.26
CA VAL A 293 -0.89 13.46 7.54
C VAL A 293 -2.39 13.39 7.22
N PRO A 294 -3.18 12.45 7.79
CA PRO A 294 -2.80 11.43 8.78
C PRO A 294 -2.04 10.23 8.17
N CYS A 295 -1.20 9.59 8.99
CA CYS A 295 -0.38 8.45 8.58
C CYS A 295 -1.09 7.13 8.91
N TYR A 296 -1.23 6.23 7.93
CA TYR A 296 -1.71 4.86 8.13
C TYR A 296 -0.52 3.91 8.11
N MET A 297 -0.46 2.96 9.04
CA MET A 297 0.64 2.00 9.17
C MET A 297 0.14 0.57 9.26
N SER A 298 0.47 -0.23 8.26
CA SER A 298 0.29 -1.67 8.30
C SER A 298 1.37 -2.29 9.17
N SER A 299 1.15 -3.52 9.65
CA SER A 299 2.10 -4.20 10.51
C SER A 299 2.26 -5.67 10.17
N LEU A 300 3.40 -6.23 10.54
CA LEU A 300 3.67 -7.66 10.53
C LEU A 300 4.47 -8.03 11.78
N VAL A 301 4.33 -9.27 12.25
CA VAL A 301 5.18 -9.80 13.32
C VAL A 301 6.37 -10.50 12.67
N CYS A 302 7.57 -9.98 12.89
CA CYS A 302 8.80 -10.54 12.34
C CYS A 302 9.13 -11.86 13.04
N ASN A 303 9.85 -12.75 12.34
CA ASN A 303 10.44 -13.99 12.87
C ASN A 303 9.47 -14.95 13.57
N GLN A 304 8.18 -14.86 13.28
CA GLN A 304 7.22 -15.86 13.73
C GLN A 304 7.61 -17.24 13.16
N PRO A 305 7.60 -18.33 13.96
CA PRO A 305 8.03 -19.66 13.50
C PRO A 305 7.24 -20.18 12.29
N SER A 306 6.01 -19.70 12.09
CA SER A 306 5.18 -20.05 10.93
C SER A 306 5.57 -19.33 9.64
N ILE A 307 6.48 -18.36 9.67
CA ILE A 307 6.84 -17.58 8.48
C ILE A 307 7.77 -18.40 7.59
N THR A 308 7.40 -18.50 6.31
CA THR A 308 8.16 -19.24 5.29
C THR A 308 8.90 -18.33 4.31
N GLY A 309 8.66 -17.01 4.38
CA GLY A 309 9.28 -16.02 3.51
C GLY A 309 8.67 -14.64 3.66
N TYR A 310 9.35 -13.63 3.11
CA TYR A 310 8.89 -12.24 3.05
C TYR A 310 8.83 -11.77 1.61
N SER A 311 7.75 -11.08 1.22
CA SER A 311 7.66 -10.41 -0.08
C SER A 311 7.59 -8.90 0.09
N ILE A 312 8.38 -8.17 -0.70
CA ILE A 312 8.44 -6.72 -0.67
C ILE A 312 8.08 -6.20 -2.06
N LEU A 313 7.13 -5.25 -2.12
CA LEU A 313 6.71 -4.62 -3.37
C LEU A 313 7.51 -3.35 -3.63
N GLN A 314 8.18 -3.29 -4.78
CA GLN A 314 8.78 -2.06 -5.31
C GLN A 314 7.88 -1.48 -6.40
N THR A 315 7.47 -0.23 -6.25
CA THR A 315 6.66 0.49 -7.25
C THR A 315 7.46 1.59 -7.91
N HIS A 316 7.12 1.93 -9.16
CA HIS A 316 7.69 3.07 -9.89
C HIS A 316 6.63 4.16 -10.11
N SER A 317 7.02 5.42 -9.95
CA SER A 317 6.22 6.57 -10.35
C SER A 317 7.08 7.59 -11.08
N ALA A 318 6.57 8.16 -12.19
CA ALA A 318 7.24 9.21 -12.94
C ALA A 318 7.67 10.42 -12.09
N ARG A 319 6.98 10.70 -10.97
CA ARG A 319 7.33 11.82 -10.08
C ARG A 319 8.38 11.48 -9.02
N ARG A 320 8.46 10.23 -8.57
CA ARG A 320 9.26 9.84 -7.39
C ARG A 320 10.38 8.85 -7.74
N GLY A 321 10.39 8.30 -8.94
CA GLY A 321 11.18 7.12 -9.28
C GLY A 321 10.65 5.90 -8.54
N HIS A 322 11.55 5.01 -8.16
CA HIS A 322 11.20 3.77 -7.48
C HIS A 322 11.17 3.89 -5.96
N PHE A 323 10.19 3.24 -5.33
CA PHE A 323 10.00 3.24 -3.89
C PHE A 323 9.37 1.93 -3.39
N LEU A 324 9.71 1.56 -2.15
CA LEU A 324 9.10 0.43 -1.46
C LEU A 324 7.66 0.77 -1.09
N SER A 325 6.73 -0.13 -1.34
CA SER A 325 5.28 0.13 -1.17
C SER A 325 4.65 -0.69 -0.05
N THR A 326 4.97 -1.98 0.04
CA THR A 326 4.44 -2.85 1.08
C THR A 326 5.41 -4.00 1.39
N ILE A 327 5.28 -4.56 2.59
CA ILE A 327 6.02 -5.72 3.08
C ILE A 327 4.99 -6.75 3.54
N TYR A 328 5.16 -8.00 3.13
CA TYR A 328 4.27 -9.10 3.48
C TYR A 328 5.07 -10.29 4.01
N ALA A 329 4.57 -10.91 5.08
CA ALA A 329 5.14 -12.12 5.66
C ALA A 329 4.25 -13.32 5.31
N HIS A 330 4.81 -14.28 4.57
CA HIS A 330 4.09 -15.47 4.12
C HIS A 330 4.12 -16.56 5.19
N ARG A 331 2.99 -17.23 5.41
CA ARG A 331 2.90 -18.42 6.29
C ARG A 331 2.91 -19.75 5.53
N GLY A 332 3.08 -19.70 4.21
CA GLY A 332 3.14 -20.87 3.34
C GLY A 332 3.24 -20.46 1.87
N MET A 333 3.56 -21.41 1.00
CA MET A 333 3.69 -21.14 -0.45
C MET A 333 2.35 -20.81 -1.12
N GLN A 334 1.23 -21.22 -0.51
CA GLN A 334 -0.12 -20.92 -0.97
C GLN A 334 -0.71 -19.68 -0.28
N ASP A 335 0.12 -18.82 0.31
CA ASP A 335 -0.33 -17.56 0.89
C ASP A 335 -0.13 -16.43 -0.13
N TRP A 336 -1.15 -16.24 -0.98
CA TRP A 336 -1.14 -15.33 -2.14
C TRP A 336 -2.00 -14.08 -1.96
N ARG A 337 -2.51 -13.84 -0.74
CA ARG A 337 -3.47 -12.76 -0.45
C ARG A 337 -2.94 -11.37 -0.82
N CYS A 338 -1.64 -11.14 -0.64
CA CYS A 338 -1.00 -9.87 -0.97
C CYS A 338 -1.04 -9.52 -2.47
N TYR A 339 -1.08 -10.53 -3.34
CA TYR A 339 -1.05 -10.37 -4.80
C TYR A 339 -2.42 -10.07 -5.42
N GLN A 340 -3.51 -10.27 -4.67
CA GLN A 340 -4.88 -10.04 -5.14
C GLN A 340 -5.25 -8.54 -5.20
N SER A 341 -4.47 -7.68 -4.54
CA SER A 341 -4.64 -6.24 -4.66
C SER A 341 -4.22 -5.78 -6.07
N ALA A 342 -5.08 -5.04 -6.77
CA ALA A 342 -4.91 -4.61 -8.17
C ALA A 342 -3.73 -3.64 -8.44
N ILE A 343 -2.69 -3.65 -7.61
CA ILE A 343 -1.44 -2.91 -7.80
C ILE A 343 -0.58 -3.72 -8.80
N THR A 344 -0.98 -3.68 -10.07
CA THR A 344 -0.35 -4.44 -11.16
C THR A 344 0.95 -3.81 -11.67
N THR A 345 1.35 -2.64 -11.16
CA THR A 345 2.44 -1.84 -11.73
C THR A 345 3.76 -1.90 -10.95
N GLY A 346 3.93 -2.86 -10.04
CA GLY A 346 5.14 -3.02 -9.22
C GLY A 346 5.86 -4.36 -9.42
N SER A 347 7.10 -4.42 -8.94
CA SER A 347 7.94 -5.61 -8.93
C SER A 347 8.01 -6.19 -7.53
N TRP A 348 7.64 -7.46 -7.38
CA TRP A 348 7.69 -8.18 -6.12
C TRP A 348 9.04 -8.89 -5.98
N LEU A 349 9.73 -8.63 -4.88
CA LEU A 349 10.94 -9.34 -4.48
C LEU A 349 10.60 -10.26 -3.33
N HIS A 350 10.98 -11.53 -3.43
CA HIS A 350 10.65 -12.56 -2.44
C HIS A 350 11.91 -13.08 -1.75
N MET A 351 11.99 -12.97 -0.43
CA MET A 351 13.02 -13.62 0.37
C MET A 351 12.43 -14.88 1.01
N PRO A 352 12.75 -16.10 0.53
CA PRO A 352 12.38 -17.31 1.25
C PRO A 352 13.11 -17.36 2.61
N VAL A 353 12.47 -17.96 3.60
CA VAL A 353 13.02 -18.13 4.96
C VAL A 353 13.03 -19.61 5.29
N ASP A 354 14.19 -20.14 5.61
CA ASP A 354 14.38 -21.56 5.90
C ASP A 354 13.98 -21.92 7.33
N PRO A 355 13.73 -23.21 7.64
CA PRO A 355 13.41 -23.63 8.99
C PRO A 355 14.50 -23.22 9.99
N GLY A 356 14.11 -22.49 11.04
CA GLY A 356 15.03 -21.96 12.05
C GLY A 356 15.81 -20.70 11.63
N GLU A 357 15.60 -20.22 10.40
CA GLU A 357 16.17 -18.95 9.96
C GLU A 357 15.34 -17.77 10.48
N VAL A 358 16.02 -16.77 11.02
CA VAL A 358 15.41 -15.54 11.53
C VAL A 358 16.20 -14.33 11.05
N ILE A 359 15.48 -13.25 10.76
CA ILE A 359 16.08 -11.94 10.48
C ILE A 359 16.69 -11.42 11.78
N THR A 360 18.01 -11.20 11.78
CA THR A 360 18.74 -10.65 12.92
C THR A 360 18.95 -9.14 12.80
N GLU A 361 18.94 -8.60 11.57
CA GLU A 361 19.17 -7.18 11.34
C GLU A 361 18.35 -6.67 10.15
N ILE A 362 17.79 -5.47 10.29
CA ILE A 362 17.12 -4.70 9.24
C ILE A 362 17.87 -3.40 9.04
N TRP A 363 18.23 -3.10 7.80
CA TRP A 363 19.04 -1.95 7.40
C TRP A 363 18.30 -1.08 6.39
N GLU A 364 18.53 0.23 6.43
CA GLU A 364 18.08 1.18 5.40
C GLU A 364 19.27 1.66 4.58
N ARG A 365 19.07 1.80 3.26
CA ARG A 365 20.01 2.53 2.42
C ARG A 365 19.66 4.02 2.37
N HIS A 366 20.57 4.87 2.84
CA HIS A 366 20.50 6.31 2.77
C HIS A 366 20.31 6.80 1.33
N ARG A 367 19.39 7.75 1.17
CA ARG A 367 19.23 8.50 -0.08
C ARG A 367 20.42 9.45 -0.24
N GLY A 368 21.35 9.12 -1.14
CA GLY A 368 22.09 10.16 -1.87
C GLY A 368 21.11 10.98 -2.74
N LEU A 369 21.61 11.93 -3.54
CA LEU A 369 20.81 12.77 -4.47
C LEU A 369 19.91 12.00 -5.49
N GLY A 370 19.77 10.67 -5.39
CA GLY A 370 18.85 9.82 -6.15
C GLY A 370 17.83 9.10 -5.25
N THR A 371 16.58 9.12 -5.66
CA THR A 371 15.36 8.77 -4.90
C THR A 371 15.14 7.29 -4.53
N LYS A 372 16.15 6.42 -4.62
CA LYS A 372 16.00 4.95 -4.59
C LYS A 372 16.17 4.35 -3.20
N SER A 373 15.10 4.31 -2.39
CA SER A 373 15.11 3.61 -1.10
C SER A 373 15.24 2.09 -1.28
N ALA A 374 15.96 1.45 -0.36
CA ALA A 374 16.07 0.00 -0.26
C ALA A 374 16.15 -0.42 1.21
N LEU A 375 15.66 -1.63 1.50
CA LEU A 375 15.84 -2.28 2.79
C LEU A 375 16.79 -3.47 2.63
N GLY A 376 17.69 -3.62 3.59
CA GLY A 376 18.60 -4.74 3.71
C GLY A 376 18.16 -5.63 4.87
N PHE A 377 18.19 -6.94 4.67
CA PHE A 377 17.87 -7.92 5.70
C PHE A 377 19.06 -8.86 5.85
N LYS A 378 19.45 -9.12 7.10
CA LYS A 378 20.46 -10.11 7.45
C LYS A 378 19.86 -11.17 8.36
N THR A 379 20.21 -12.43 8.15
CA THR A 379 19.70 -13.54 8.96
C THR A 379 20.76 -14.18 9.85
N ASN A 380 20.33 -14.99 10.82
CA ASN A 380 21.20 -15.78 11.70
C ASN A 380 22.04 -16.81 10.92
N LEU A 381 21.62 -17.19 9.72
CA LEU A 381 22.38 -18.06 8.82
C LEU A 381 23.36 -17.29 7.92
N GLY A 382 23.52 -15.98 8.15
CA GLY A 382 24.44 -15.13 7.38
C GLY A 382 23.90 -14.69 6.02
N ARG A 383 22.66 -15.03 5.67
CA ARG A 383 22.02 -14.59 4.43
C ARG A 383 21.87 -13.08 4.42
N VAL A 384 22.11 -12.46 3.26
CA VAL A 384 21.88 -11.04 3.02
C VAL A 384 20.91 -10.88 1.86
N PHE A 385 19.80 -10.20 2.10
CA PHE A 385 18.78 -9.90 1.09
C PHE A 385 18.57 -8.40 0.97
N VAL A 386 18.50 -7.89 -0.25
CA VAL A 386 18.28 -6.46 -0.53
C VAL A 386 16.96 -6.27 -1.27
N ALA A 387 16.00 -5.66 -0.59
CA ALA A 387 14.75 -5.22 -1.19
C ALA A 387 14.92 -3.81 -1.76
N GLY A 388 15.25 -3.72 -3.05
CA GLY A 388 15.32 -2.46 -3.77
C GLY A 388 16.27 -2.50 -4.96
N ILE A 389 16.27 -1.43 -5.75
CA ILE A 389 17.12 -1.33 -6.95
C ILE A 389 18.59 -1.29 -6.57
N HIS A 390 19.38 -2.03 -7.33
CA HIS A 390 20.83 -2.01 -7.32
C HIS A 390 21.34 -0.58 -7.57
N CYS A 391 22.22 -0.10 -6.70
CA CYS A 391 22.84 1.22 -6.84
C CYS A 391 24.35 1.08 -6.75
N ALA A 392 25.05 1.20 -7.88
CA ALA A 392 26.51 1.05 -7.95
C ALA A 392 27.25 1.94 -6.92
N ARG A 393 26.75 3.15 -6.66
CA ARG A 393 27.31 4.07 -5.64
C ARG A 393 27.19 3.56 -4.20
N SER A 394 26.18 2.74 -3.90
CA SER A 394 25.98 2.18 -2.55
C SER A 394 26.96 1.07 -2.20
N TYR A 395 27.55 0.41 -3.20
CA TYR A 395 28.59 -0.61 -3.00
C TYR A 395 29.96 0.02 -2.75
N LEU A 396 30.22 1.17 -3.36
CA LEU A 396 31.50 1.89 -3.19
C LEU A 396 31.61 2.60 -1.83
N ASN A 397 30.51 2.70 -1.08
CA ASN A 397 30.52 3.37 0.22
C ASN A 397 29.62 2.64 1.25
N PRO A 398 30.19 1.78 2.11
CA PRO A 398 29.47 1.06 3.17
C PRO A 398 28.70 1.97 4.13
N THR A 399 29.10 3.25 4.25
CA THR A 399 28.39 4.25 5.07
C THR A 399 27.01 4.63 4.54
N CYS A 400 26.60 4.13 3.38
CA CYS A 400 25.28 4.37 2.84
C CYS A 400 24.18 3.51 3.49
N TRP A 401 24.52 2.61 4.43
CA TRP A 401 23.56 1.78 5.15
C TRP A 401 23.51 2.13 6.64
N SER A 402 22.30 2.27 7.18
CA SER A 402 22.05 2.47 8.61
C SER A 402 21.28 1.28 9.18
N LEU A 403 21.73 0.78 10.33
CA LEU A 403 21.02 -0.28 11.06
C LEU A 403 19.75 0.31 11.67
N LEU A 404 18.60 -0.20 11.26
CA LEU A 404 17.30 0.24 11.77
C LEU A 404 16.86 -0.55 12.98
N ALA A 405 17.00 -1.88 12.95
CA ALA A 405 16.47 -2.75 13.98
C ALA A 405 17.17 -4.12 14.03
N ARG A 406 17.10 -4.77 15.20
CA ARG A 406 17.42 -6.19 15.39
C ARG A 406 16.17 -6.91 15.87
N PRO A 407 15.30 -7.37 14.96
CA PRO A 407 13.98 -7.83 15.34
C PRO A 407 14.04 -9.17 16.06
N GLY A 408 13.34 -9.27 17.19
CA GLY A 408 12.96 -10.55 17.78
C GLY A 408 11.73 -11.14 17.10
N GLN A 409 10.83 -11.75 17.88
CA GLN A 409 9.45 -12.05 17.45
C GLN A 409 8.54 -10.84 17.67
N SER A 410 9.01 -9.68 17.22
CA SER A 410 8.43 -8.36 17.47
C SER A 410 7.68 -7.83 16.26
N ARG A 411 6.77 -6.88 16.49
CA ARG A 411 6.04 -6.24 15.41
C ARG A 411 6.85 -5.13 14.75
N VAL A 412 6.80 -5.12 13.43
CA VAL A 412 7.28 -4.04 12.57
C VAL A 412 6.08 -3.39 11.92
N PHE A 413 5.98 -2.07 12.06
CA PHE A 413 4.98 -1.24 11.40
C PHE A 413 5.62 -0.52 10.22
N PHE A 414 4.87 -0.37 9.13
CA PHE A 414 5.31 0.35 7.94
C PHE A 414 4.18 1.17 7.36
N GLN A 415 4.51 2.36 6.84
CA GLN A 415 3.52 3.27 6.28
C GLN A 415 2.82 2.64 5.07
N ASP A 416 1.48 2.56 5.15
CA ASP A 416 0.61 2.22 4.03
C ASP A 416 0.18 3.51 3.31
N SER A 417 0.88 3.83 2.24
CA SER A 417 0.63 5.02 1.43
C SER A 417 0.78 4.72 -0.06
N ALA A 418 -0.04 5.38 -0.87
CA ALA A 418 0.12 5.41 -2.32
C ALA A 418 1.47 6.03 -2.75
N HIS A 419 2.15 6.73 -1.85
CA HIS A 419 3.47 7.30 -2.06
C HIS A 419 4.61 6.38 -1.60
N GLY A 420 4.30 5.22 -1.02
CA GLY A 420 5.27 4.25 -0.52
C GLY A 420 5.59 4.40 0.95
N ILE A 421 6.44 3.49 1.43
CA ILE A 421 6.93 3.42 2.79
C ILE A 421 7.92 4.56 3.01
N GLY A 422 7.45 5.63 3.64
CA GLY A 422 8.27 6.75 4.09
C GLY A 422 8.62 6.70 5.58
N LYS A 423 7.96 5.81 6.33
CA LYS A 423 8.04 5.69 7.78
C LYS A 423 7.93 4.23 8.20
N LEU A 424 8.79 3.83 9.13
CA LEU A 424 8.78 2.54 9.81
C LEU A 424 8.60 2.75 11.31
N ALA A 425 8.12 1.73 12.00
CA ALA A 425 8.12 1.70 13.45
C ALA A 425 8.43 0.30 13.98
N PHE A 426 9.12 0.24 15.12
CA PHE A 426 9.61 -1.00 15.72
C PHE A 426 9.19 -1.06 17.18
N GLU A 427 8.69 -2.22 17.62
CA GLU A 427 8.51 -2.52 19.05
C GLU A 427 9.86 -2.76 19.74
N ASP A 428 10.88 -3.18 18.99
CA ASP A 428 12.21 -3.40 19.53
C ASP A 428 12.91 -2.11 19.96
N PRO A 429 13.76 -2.18 21.00
CA PRO A 429 14.60 -1.05 21.37
C PRO A 429 15.53 -0.63 20.22
N PRO A 430 16.11 0.59 20.28
CA PRO A 430 17.16 1.00 19.37
C PRO A 430 18.29 -0.06 19.34
N PRO A 431 18.85 -0.36 18.17
CA PRO A 431 19.94 -1.33 18.07
C PRO A 431 21.17 -0.81 18.85
N MET A 432 21.53 -1.49 19.95
CA MET A 432 22.69 -1.15 20.79
C MET A 432 23.96 -1.90 20.38
N GLY A 433 25.12 -1.27 20.55
CA GLY A 433 26.43 -1.89 20.31
C GLY A 433 26.90 -1.84 18.85
N PRO A 434 28.21 -2.09 18.60
CA PRO A 434 28.78 -2.03 17.26
C PRO A 434 28.10 -3.06 16.36
N SER A 435 27.81 -2.66 15.12
CA SER A 435 27.39 -3.56 14.06
C SER A 435 28.49 -3.63 13.02
N LEU A 436 28.70 -4.83 12.47
CA LEU A 436 29.54 -4.97 11.29
C LEU A 436 28.87 -4.22 10.13
N PRO A 437 29.63 -3.56 9.24
CA PRO A 437 29.06 -2.88 8.09
C PRO A 437 28.18 -3.83 7.26
N PHE A 438 27.01 -3.33 6.85
CA PHE A 438 26.15 -4.06 5.94
C PHE A 438 26.78 -4.09 4.54
N SER A 439 27.24 -5.27 4.14
CA SER A 439 27.96 -5.50 2.89
C SER A 439 27.14 -6.44 1.99
N PRO A 440 26.22 -5.90 1.16
CA PRO A 440 25.50 -6.72 0.20
C PRO A 440 26.43 -7.25 -0.90
N SER A 441 26.08 -8.41 -1.47
CA SER A 441 26.82 -9.01 -2.58
C SER A 441 27.03 -8.00 -3.70
N SER A 442 28.28 -7.85 -4.14
CA SER A 442 28.64 -6.98 -5.26
C SER A 442 28.73 -7.79 -6.55
N PRO A 443 28.35 -7.21 -7.70
CA PRO A 443 28.58 -7.85 -8.99
C PRO A 443 30.07 -8.02 -9.26
N SER A 444 30.41 -9.10 -9.96
CA SER A 444 31.79 -9.36 -10.39
C SER A 444 32.30 -8.37 -11.42
N VAL A 445 31.41 -7.87 -12.28
CA VAL A 445 31.76 -6.89 -13.30
C VAL A 445 31.51 -5.48 -12.78
N LYS A 446 32.55 -4.64 -12.79
CA LYS A 446 32.42 -3.19 -12.63
C LYS A 446 31.75 -2.63 -13.89
N LEU A 447 30.46 -2.84 -14.02
CA LEU A 447 29.68 -2.32 -15.14
C LEU A 447 29.75 -0.78 -15.11
N PRO A 448 29.90 -0.11 -16.26
CA PRO A 448 29.85 1.34 -16.33
C PRO A 448 28.57 1.83 -15.63
N VAL A 449 28.75 2.70 -14.64
CA VAL A 449 27.75 3.21 -13.69
C VAL A 449 26.51 3.85 -14.36
N CYS A 450 26.52 4.00 -15.69
CA CYS A 450 25.55 4.75 -16.47
C CYS A 450 24.72 3.95 -17.48
N SER A 451 25.04 2.68 -17.79
CA SER A 451 24.42 1.98 -18.94
C SER A 451 23.38 0.91 -18.59
N LEU A 452 23.31 0.45 -17.34
CA LEU A 452 22.27 -0.47 -16.89
C LEU A 452 21.28 0.32 -16.04
N GLY A 453 20.04 0.41 -16.50
CA GLY A 453 18.94 1.12 -15.83
C GLY A 453 18.63 0.60 -14.41
N ASP A 454 17.41 0.84 -13.96
CA ASP A 454 16.96 0.55 -12.60
C ASP A 454 16.72 -0.96 -12.37
N HIS A 455 17.81 -1.72 -12.20
CA HIS A 455 17.81 -3.17 -12.04
C HIS A 455 17.81 -3.61 -10.57
N PHE A 456 17.20 -4.75 -10.30
CA PHE A 456 17.42 -5.57 -9.11
C PHE A 456 18.62 -6.48 -9.36
N PHE A 457 19.41 -6.74 -8.32
CA PHE A 457 20.60 -7.57 -8.40
C PHE A 457 20.56 -8.70 -7.38
N SER A 458 20.90 -9.90 -7.83
CA SER A 458 21.07 -11.09 -7.01
C SER A 458 22.30 -11.87 -7.46
N ASN A 459 22.99 -12.49 -6.51
CA ASN A 459 24.12 -13.37 -6.77
C ASN A 459 24.01 -14.59 -5.86
N HIS A 460 23.91 -15.79 -6.45
CA HIS A 460 23.75 -17.04 -5.71
C HIS A 460 24.71 -18.11 -6.20
N CYS A 461 25.30 -18.83 -5.25
CA CYS A 461 26.05 -20.05 -5.54
C CYS A 461 25.09 -21.14 -6.03
N LEU A 462 25.46 -21.87 -7.07
CA LEU A 462 24.66 -22.96 -7.65
C LEU A 462 25.01 -24.32 -7.07
N THR A 463 26.02 -24.42 -6.19
CA THR A 463 26.43 -25.68 -5.58
C THR A 463 25.28 -26.26 -4.76
N GLY A 464 24.89 -27.49 -5.08
CA GLY A 464 23.77 -28.18 -4.43
C GLY A 464 22.39 -27.76 -4.92
N LEU A 465 22.29 -26.94 -5.97
CA LEU A 465 21.01 -26.60 -6.60
C LEU A 465 20.42 -27.82 -7.29
N VAL A 466 19.22 -28.25 -6.89
CA VAL A 466 18.57 -29.46 -7.44
C VAL A 466 17.34 -29.14 -8.28
N ARG A 467 16.77 -27.95 -8.13
CA ARG A 467 15.52 -27.58 -8.79
C ARG A 467 15.39 -26.06 -8.90
N VAL A 468 14.78 -25.62 -9.99
CA VAL A 468 14.39 -24.22 -10.21
C VAL A 468 12.90 -24.14 -10.52
N THR A 469 12.24 -23.11 -9.99
CA THR A 469 10.82 -22.85 -10.24
C THR A 469 10.70 -21.48 -10.89
N PRO A 470 10.53 -21.40 -12.22
CA PRO A 470 10.40 -20.13 -12.92
C PRO A 470 9.16 -19.35 -12.48
N CYS A 471 9.21 -18.02 -12.58
CA CYS A 471 8.10 -17.13 -12.29
C CYS A 471 7.76 -16.31 -13.52
N LYS A 472 6.49 -16.31 -13.95
CA LYS A 472 6.00 -15.51 -15.09
C LYS A 472 4.83 -14.65 -14.67
N VAL A 473 5.07 -13.34 -14.53
CA VAL A 473 4.05 -12.40 -14.05
C VAL A 473 3.28 -11.76 -15.21
N GLY A 474 1.98 -12.07 -15.29
CA GLY A 474 1.08 -11.57 -16.33
C GLY A 474 1.47 -12.04 -17.72
N ASP A 475 1.01 -11.31 -18.75
CA ASP A 475 1.28 -11.64 -20.16
C ASP A 475 2.63 -11.12 -20.66
N ARG A 476 3.59 -10.90 -19.75
CA ARG A 476 4.94 -10.49 -20.14
C ARG A 476 5.59 -11.58 -21.00
N PRO A 477 6.42 -11.21 -21.99
CA PRO A 477 6.98 -12.17 -22.95
C PRO A 477 7.95 -13.19 -22.30
N GLY A 478 8.50 -12.90 -21.13
CA GLY A 478 9.49 -13.73 -20.45
C GLY A 478 9.21 -14.05 -18.99
N PHE A 479 10.01 -14.96 -18.45
CA PHE A 479 10.12 -15.18 -17.02
C PHE A 479 10.69 -13.94 -16.33
N THR A 480 10.07 -13.53 -15.24
CA THR A 480 10.44 -12.35 -14.47
C THR A 480 11.44 -12.66 -13.35
N GLY A 481 11.56 -13.93 -12.97
CA GLY A 481 12.42 -14.38 -11.89
C GLY A 481 12.32 -15.89 -11.69
N MET A 482 13.01 -16.42 -10.69
CA MET A 482 12.97 -17.85 -10.33
C MET A 482 13.14 -18.04 -8.82
N LEU A 483 12.55 -19.12 -8.29
CA LEU A 483 12.94 -19.69 -7.01
C LEU A 483 13.96 -20.80 -7.22
N LEU A 484 15.00 -20.78 -6.41
CA LEU A 484 16.09 -21.76 -6.41
C LEU A 484 15.89 -22.70 -5.22
N HIS A 485 16.00 -24.01 -5.45
CA HIS A 485 15.85 -25.03 -4.41
C HIS A 485 17.08 -25.92 -4.33
N TYR A 486 17.69 -25.97 -3.16
CA TYR A 486 18.91 -26.71 -2.89
C TYR A 486 18.62 -28.06 -2.23
N SER A 487 19.55 -29.00 -2.37
CA SER A 487 19.43 -30.37 -1.83
C SER A 487 19.29 -30.42 -0.32
N ASN A 488 19.88 -29.45 0.39
CA ASN A 488 19.78 -29.29 1.85
C ASN A 488 18.46 -28.63 2.31
N GLY A 489 17.53 -28.37 1.40
CA GLY A 489 16.26 -27.69 1.69
C GLY A 489 16.33 -26.17 1.68
N HIS A 490 17.53 -25.58 1.55
CA HIS A 490 17.71 -24.14 1.40
C HIS A 490 17.01 -23.64 0.14
N ARG A 491 16.52 -22.40 0.19
CA ARG A 491 15.87 -21.75 -0.93
C ARG A 491 16.41 -20.35 -1.15
N GLU A 492 16.48 -19.93 -2.40
CA GLU A 492 16.83 -18.56 -2.79
C GLU A 492 15.90 -18.03 -3.88
N SER A 493 15.99 -16.74 -4.19
CA SER A 493 15.24 -16.15 -5.30
C SER A 493 16.09 -15.19 -6.14
N VAL A 494 15.68 -15.04 -7.40
CA VAL A 494 16.30 -14.15 -8.38
C VAL A 494 15.23 -13.43 -9.18
N GLY A 495 15.49 -12.17 -9.53
CA GLY A 495 14.54 -11.33 -10.27
C GLY A 495 13.25 -11.02 -9.49
N GLN A 496 12.16 -10.78 -10.22
CA GLN A 496 10.82 -10.64 -9.65
C GLN A 496 10.15 -12.00 -9.47
N VAL A 497 9.78 -12.29 -8.23
CA VAL A 497 9.07 -13.53 -7.85
C VAL A 497 7.76 -13.19 -7.17
N ARG A 498 6.68 -13.78 -7.70
CA ARG A 498 5.34 -13.80 -7.14
C ARG A 498 4.93 -15.25 -6.94
N LEU A 499 4.53 -15.63 -5.72
CA LEU A 499 4.21 -17.04 -5.43
C LEU A 499 2.97 -17.54 -6.20
N ASP A 500 2.05 -16.63 -6.57
CA ASP A 500 0.87 -16.94 -7.40
C ASP A 500 1.18 -17.03 -8.91
N CYS A 501 2.42 -16.76 -9.32
CA CYS A 501 2.86 -16.77 -10.72
C CYS A 501 4.00 -17.78 -10.96
N LEU A 502 4.20 -18.73 -10.05
CA LEU A 502 5.19 -19.79 -10.20
C LEU A 502 4.73 -20.80 -11.25
N CYS A 503 5.62 -21.10 -12.18
CA CYS A 503 5.45 -22.16 -13.17
C CYS A 503 5.78 -23.54 -12.57
N PRO A 504 5.48 -24.64 -13.28
CA PRO A 504 5.93 -25.96 -12.85
C PRO A 504 7.44 -26.01 -12.60
N PRO A 505 7.89 -26.66 -11.52
CA PRO A 505 9.31 -26.77 -11.21
C PRO A 505 10.06 -27.62 -12.24
N ILE A 506 11.31 -27.27 -12.48
CA ILE A 506 12.25 -27.96 -13.36
C ILE A 506 13.32 -28.62 -12.50
N SER A 507 13.44 -29.95 -12.59
CA SER A 507 14.48 -30.71 -11.89
C SER A 507 15.82 -30.55 -12.61
N LEU A 508 16.88 -30.33 -11.83
CA LEU A 508 18.27 -30.21 -12.30
C LEU A 508 19.16 -31.35 -11.77
N GLN A 509 18.61 -32.27 -10.97
CA GLN A 509 19.37 -33.27 -10.20
C GLN A 509 20.25 -34.17 -11.09
N ASP A 510 19.73 -34.57 -12.26
CA ASP A 510 20.41 -35.47 -13.18
C ASP A 510 21.06 -34.74 -14.37
N CYS A 511 21.08 -33.41 -14.34
CA CYS A 511 21.56 -32.59 -15.45
C CYS A 511 22.97 -32.07 -15.14
N PRO A 512 24.01 -32.40 -15.95
CA PRO A 512 25.37 -31.89 -15.71
C PRO A 512 25.47 -30.37 -15.91
N SER A 513 24.62 -29.82 -16.77
CA SER A 513 24.45 -28.39 -16.99
C SER A 513 23.02 -28.07 -17.39
N TRP A 514 22.65 -26.80 -17.31
CA TRP A 514 21.35 -26.28 -17.72
C TRP A 514 21.52 -24.92 -18.35
N TYR A 515 20.47 -24.40 -19.01
CA TYR A 515 20.57 -23.26 -19.90
C TYR A 515 19.49 -22.22 -19.60
N LEU A 516 19.92 -20.96 -19.65
CA LEU A 516 19.04 -19.80 -19.64
C LEU A 516 19.07 -19.16 -21.03
N ALA A 517 17.94 -19.17 -21.72
CA ALA A 517 17.81 -18.64 -23.07
C ALA A 517 17.08 -17.29 -23.05
N LEU A 518 17.72 -16.27 -23.60
CA LEU A 518 17.24 -14.90 -23.64
C LEU A 518 16.86 -14.49 -25.07
N LYS A 519 15.86 -13.61 -25.16
CA LYS A 519 15.46 -12.94 -26.40
C LYS A 519 15.45 -11.43 -26.22
N VAL A 520 15.60 -10.71 -27.32
CA VAL A 520 15.51 -9.25 -27.38
C VAL A 520 14.05 -8.83 -27.57
N VAL A 521 13.60 -7.82 -26.83
CA VAL A 521 12.31 -7.14 -27.07
C VAL A 521 12.51 -6.03 -28.09
N ASP A 522 11.48 -5.68 -28.85
CA ASP A 522 11.41 -4.44 -29.64
C ASP A 522 11.72 -3.23 -28.74
N GLY A 523 12.94 -2.71 -28.84
CA GLY A 523 13.50 -1.71 -27.90
C GLY A 523 14.86 -2.04 -27.32
N GLY A 524 15.41 -3.24 -27.59
CA GLY A 524 16.81 -3.60 -27.37
C GLY A 524 17.16 -4.27 -26.04
N GLY A 525 16.22 -4.34 -25.09
CA GLY A 525 16.40 -5.06 -23.81
C GLY A 525 16.19 -6.57 -23.95
N PHE A 526 16.88 -7.35 -23.13
CA PHE A 526 16.70 -8.80 -23.07
C PHE A 526 15.60 -9.21 -22.09
N TYR A 527 14.97 -10.35 -22.34
CA TYR A 527 14.14 -11.06 -21.37
C TYR A 527 14.50 -12.55 -21.36
N LEU A 528 14.29 -13.20 -20.22
CA LEU A 528 14.48 -14.65 -20.10
C LEU A 528 13.28 -15.37 -20.75
N ALA A 529 13.51 -16.00 -21.89
CA ALA A 529 12.49 -16.67 -22.67
C ALA A 529 12.29 -18.14 -22.26
N ALA A 530 13.38 -18.84 -21.91
CA ALA A 530 13.31 -20.25 -21.54
C ALA A 530 14.35 -20.64 -20.48
N VAL A 531 14.01 -21.65 -19.68
CA VAL A 531 14.90 -22.38 -18.77
C VAL A 531 14.90 -23.83 -19.23
N MET A 532 16.06 -24.37 -19.56
CA MET A 532 16.17 -25.66 -20.26
C MET A 532 17.23 -26.56 -19.60
N THR A 533 16.97 -27.86 -19.58
CA THR A 533 17.93 -28.88 -19.10
C THR A 533 18.77 -29.50 -20.21
N THR A 534 18.35 -29.30 -21.47
CA THR A 534 19.08 -29.73 -22.66
C THR A 534 19.55 -28.52 -23.45
N ALA A 535 20.68 -28.66 -24.16
CA ALA A 535 21.18 -27.61 -25.02
C ALA A 535 20.12 -27.23 -26.07
N PRO A 536 19.85 -25.93 -26.29
CA PRO A 536 18.94 -25.52 -27.34
C PRO A 536 19.55 -25.80 -28.73
N ASN A 537 18.71 -26.19 -29.68
CA ASN A 537 19.12 -26.35 -31.08
C ASN A 537 19.62 -25.01 -31.65
N HIS A 538 20.52 -25.04 -32.64
CA HIS A 538 21.03 -23.83 -33.29
C HIS A 538 19.92 -22.96 -33.91
N ASP A 539 18.81 -23.55 -34.34
CA ASP A 539 17.66 -22.86 -34.95
C ASP A 539 16.58 -22.42 -33.94
N SER A 540 16.88 -22.45 -32.64
CA SER A 540 15.90 -22.15 -31.57
C SER A 540 15.46 -20.68 -31.50
N GLY A 541 16.06 -19.80 -32.31
CA GLY A 541 15.68 -18.40 -32.42
C GLY A 541 15.88 -17.60 -31.13
N PHE A 542 16.82 -18.02 -30.28
CA PHE A 542 17.25 -17.28 -29.09
C PHE A 542 18.43 -16.37 -29.43
N ASP A 543 18.40 -15.15 -28.92
CA ASP A 543 19.46 -14.15 -29.17
C ASP A 543 20.70 -14.39 -28.31
N LYS A 544 20.50 -14.95 -27.11
CA LYS A 544 21.61 -15.30 -26.20
C LYS A 544 21.25 -16.53 -25.38
N VAL A 545 22.20 -17.45 -25.22
CA VAL A 545 22.07 -18.62 -24.34
C VAL A 545 23.22 -18.62 -23.36
N VAL A 546 22.91 -18.78 -22.07
CA VAL A 546 23.89 -18.92 -20.99
C VAL A 546 23.82 -20.34 -20.46
N GLN A 547 24.91 -21.09 -20.58
CA GLN A 547 25.06 -22.40 -19.94
C GLN A 547 25.52 -22.21 -18.50
N LEU A 548 24.90 -22.96 -17.59
CA LEU A 548 25.19 -22.95 -16.16
C LEU A 548 25.55 -24.36 -15.71
N PHE A 549 26.55 -24.46 -14.84
CA PHE A 549 26.91 -25.70 -14.16
C PHE A 549 26.61 -25.56 -12.67
N HIS A 550 26.55 -26.69 -11.98
CA HIS A 550 26.33 -26.73 -10.53
C HIS A 550 27.49 -26.08 -9.75
N GLU A 551 28.72 -26.11 -10.29
CA GLU A 551 29.94 -25.61 -9.63
C GLU A 551 30.24 -24.14 -9.96
N GLY A 552 29.30 -23.26 -9.66
CA GLY A 552 29.48 -21.84 -9.97
C GLY A 552 28.55 -20.90 -9.22
N SER A 553 28.43 -19.69 -9.73
CA SER A 553 27.49 -18.67 -9.24
C SER A 553 26.72 -18.02 -10.39
N LEU A 554 25.44 -17.77 -10.13
CA LEU A 554 24.54 -17.02 -10.99
C LEU A 554 24.44 -15.58 -10.50
N GLU A 555 24.89 -14.63 -11.32
CA GLU A 555 24.56 -13.22 -11.16
C GLU A 555 23.42 -12.85 -12.10
N TRP A 556 22.41 -12.18 -11.56
CA TRP A 556 21.25 -11.75 -12.32
C TRP A 556 20.93 -10.29 -12.02
N PHE A 557 20.99 -9.47 -13.08
CA PHE A 557 20.44 -8.12 -13.14
C PHE A 557 19.09 -8.15 -13.84
N TRP A 558 18.03 -7.81 -13.14
CA TRP A 558 16.68 -7.88 -13.69
C TRP A 558 15.94 -6.56 -13.53
N SER A 559 15.25 -6.11 -14.58
CA SER A 559 14.27 -5.03 -14.53
C SER A 559 13.06 -5.41 -15.37
N SER A 560 12.01 -4.59 -15.33
CA SER A 560 10.85 -4.81 -16.20
C SER A 560 11.14 -4.63 -17.69
N MET A 561 12.27 -4.01 -18.04
CA MET A 561 12.64 -3.64 -19.40
C MET A 561 13.82 -4.44 -19.95
N ASP A 562 14.62 -5.04 -19.07
CA ASP A 562 15.89 -5.66 -19.45
C ASP A 562 16.33 -6.71 -18.42
N CYS A 563 17.15 -7.66 -18.86
CA CYS A 563 17.56 -8.82 -18.11
C CYS A 563 18.97 -9.25 -18.53
N HIS A 564 19.93 -9.16 -17.63
CA HIS A 564 21.29 -9.67 -17.85
C HIS A 564 21.63 -10.76 -16.86
N VAL A 565 22.12 -11.86 -17.42
CA VAL A 565 22.57 -13.03 -16.66
C VAL A 565 24.05 -13.27 -16.94
N LEU A 566 24.80 -13.51 -15.88
CA LEU A 566 26.21 -13.88 -15.91
C LEU A 566 26.40 -15.16 -15.08
N TYR A 567 27.15 -16.10 -15.64
CA TYR A 567 27.58 -17.31 -14.94
C TYR A 567 29.08 -17.20 -14.66
N ARG A 568 29.48 -17.51 -13.42
CA ARG A 568 30.89 -17.62 -13.04
C ARG A 568 31.18 -19.02 -12.56
N TYR A 569 32.17 -19.66 -13.16
CA TYR A 569 32.68 -20.94 -12.71
C TYR A 569 33.61 -20.72 -11.52
N ASN A 570 33.38 -21.45 -10.42
CA ASN A 570 34.25 -21.37 -9.25
C ASN A 570 35.47 -22.28 -9.49
N ARG A 571 36.54 -21.76 -10.10
CA ARG A 571 37.83 -22.48 -10.09
C ARG A 571 38.40 -22.42 -8.68
N THR A 572 38.37 -23.56 -7.97
CA THR A 572 39.30 -23.82 -6.88
C THR A 572 40.66 -24.11 -7.51
N GLU A 573 41.56 -23.13 -7.49
CA GLU A 573 43.01 -23.39 -7.62
C GLU A 573 43.61 -23.59 -6.23
#